data_AF-A0A2S3QKD6-F1
#
_entry.id   AF-A0A2S3QKD6-F1
#
_cell.length_a   1.000
_cell.length_b   1.000
_cell.length_c   1.000
_cell.angle_alpha   90.00
_cell.angle_beta   90.00
_cell.angle_gamma   90.00
#
_symmetry.space_group_name_H-M   'P 1'
#
loop_
_entity.id
_entity.type
_entity.pdbx_description
1 polymer ?
#
loop_
_entity_poly.entity_id
_entity_poly.type
_entity_poly.pdbx_seq_one_letter_code
_entity_poly.pdbx_strand_id
1 'polypeptide(L)'
;MSHVSDAATPTWNDAVRALFADQYALMVRKQQDYGPGNIAAFGELGVLVRLSDKLERLKHLLVTTDATGQITVRSAVETVNEAVEDSYRDLLNYALIALMLRQGTWSRPFRAADATLCRGPHDDTEQE
;
A
#
# COMPACT_ATOMS: atom_id res chain seq x y z
N MET A 1 -42.34 3.29 14.48
CA MET A 1 -41.57 2.17 13.88
C MET A 1 -40.53 2.79 12.98
N SER A 2 -39.27 2.80 13.42
CA SER A 2 -38.16 3.44 12.72
C SER A 2 -37.80 2.67 11.45
N HIS A 3 -37.90 3.33 10.30
CA HIS A 3 -37.33 2.82 9.06
C HIS A 3 -35.81 2.86 9.16
N VAL A 4 -35.20 1.68 9.26
CA VAL A 4 -33.77 1.52 8.98
C VAL A 4 -33.60 1.72 7.47
N SER A 5 -32.80 2.71 7.10
CA SER A 5 -32.40 2.96 5.71
C SER A 5 -31.56 1.79 5.23
N ASP A 6 -31.99 1.09 4.19
CA ASP A 6 -31.14 0.17 3.43
C ASP A 6 -30.00 0.97 2.79
N ALA A 7 -28.79 0.87 3.34
CA ALA A 7 -27.62 1.39 2.68
C ALA A 7 -27.40 0.59 1.38
N ALA A 8 -27.34 1.28 0.23
CA ALA A 8 -27.08 0.64 -1.05
C ALA A 8 -25.78 -0.18 -0.99
N THR A 9 -25.79 -1.39 -1.53
CA THR A 9 -24.60 -2.26 -1.59
C THR A 9 -23.46 -1.54 -2.34
N PRO A 10 -22.23 -1.48 -1.77
CA PRO A 10 -21.11 -0.82 -2.42
C PRO A 10 -20.78 -1.43 -3.79
N THR A 11 -20.45 -0.59 -4.77
CA THR A 11 -20.06 -1.02 -6.11
C THR A 11 -18.56 -1.35 -6.19
N TRP A 12 -18.14 -2.00 -7.28
CA TRP A 12 -16.70 -2.22 -7.55
C TRP A 12 -15.89 -0.92 -7.62
N ASN A 13 -16.47 0.14 -8.19
CA ASN A 13 -15.83 1.46 -8.25
C ASN A 13 -15.64 2.05 -6.85
N ASP A 14 -16.58 1.81 -5.93
CA ASP A 14 -16.47 2.26 -4.54
C ASP A 14 -15.34 1.53 -3.82
N ALA A 15 -15.18 0.22 -4.07
CA ALA A 15 -14.08 -0.56 -3.52
C ALA A 15 -12.71 -0.09 -4.03
N VAL A 16 -12.58 0.16 -5.33
CA VAL A 16 -11.34 0.71 -5.92
C VAL A 16 -11.03 2.09 -5.35
N ARG A 17 -12.04 2.95 -5.24
CA ARG A 17 -11.88 4.30 -4.66
C ARG A 17 -11.41 4.24 -3.21
N ALA A 18 -11.99 3.35 -2.41
CA ALA A 18 -11.59 3.16 -1.02
C ALA A 18 -10.12 2.73 -0.92
N LEU A 19 -9.70 1.74 -1.71
CA LEU A 19 -8.30 1.29 -1.72
C LEU A 19 -7.32 2.40 -2.13
N PHE A 20 -7.63 3.20 -3.16
CA PHE A 20 -6.76 4.32 -3.51
C PHE A 20 -6.72 5.41 -2.44
N ALA A 21 -7.84 5.66 -1.74
CA ALA A 21 -7.89 6.62 -0.65
C ALA A 21 -6.99 6.18 0.53
N ASP A 22 -7.07 4.90 0.92
CA ASP A 22 -6.21 4.34 1.96
C ASP A 22 -4.72 4.46 1.59
N GLN A 23 -4.39 4.15 0.34
CA GLN A 23 -3.01 4.18 -0.15
C GLN A 23 -2.47 5.59 -0.27
N TYR A 24 -3.31 6.55 -0.65
CA TYR A 24 -2.97 7.98 -0.59
C TYR A 24 -2.63 8.40 0.84
N ALA A 25 -3.51 8.10 1.81
CA ALA A 25 -3.29 8.46 3.21
C ALA A 25 -2.00 7.83 3.76
N LEU A 26 -1.76 6.54 3.47
CA LEU A 26 -0.54 5.84 3.85
C LEU A 26 0.71 6.50 3.23
N MET A 27 0.68 6.79 1.93
CA MET A 27 1.79 7.38 1.21
C MET A 27 2.16 8.78 1.75
N VAL A 28 1.14 9.60 2.04
CA VAL A 28 1.37 10.95 2.60
C VAL A 28 1.94 10.86 4.01
N ARG A 29 1.41 9.96 4.86
CA ARG A 29 1.94 9.72 6.22
C ARG A 29 3.42 9.32 6.17
N LYS A 30 3.77 8.34 5.34
CA LYS A 30 5.17 7.91 5.18
C LYS A 30 6.07 9.04 4.68
N GLN A 31 5.59 9.86 3.74
CA GLN A 31 6.36 11.02 3.27
C GLN A 31 6.58 12.06 4.37
N GLN A 32 5.60 12.25 5.25
CA GLN A 32 5.72 13.13 6.42
C GLN A 32 6.75 12.60 7.43
N ASP A 33 6.75 11.29 7.68
CA ASP A 33 7.64 10.64 8.66
C ASP A 33 9.11 10.60 8.20
N TYR A 34 9.34 10.26 6.92
CA TYR A 34 10.69 9.97 6.42
C TYR A 34 11.28 11.05 5.50
N GLY A 35 10.44 11.90 4.92
CA GLY A 35 10.84 12.86 3.90
C GLY A 35 11.31 12.22 2.59
N PRO A 36 11.63 13.04 1.56
CA PRO A 36 11.95 12.54 0.22
C PRO A 36 13.37 11.99 0.07
N GLY A 37 14.27 12.29 1.02
CA GLY A 37 15.72 12.11 0.86
C GLY A 37 16.15 10.67 0.62
N ASN A 38 15.55 9.72 1.32
CA ASN A 38 15.90 8.29 1.23
C ASN A 38 15.65 7.70 -0.15
N ILE A 39 14.58 8.13 -0.82
CA ILE A 39 14.29 7.70 -2.20
C ILE A 39 15.15 8.48 -3.18
N ALA A 40 15.28 9.80 -3.00
CA ALA A 40 16.03 10.66 -3.92
C ALA A 40 17.51 10.26 -4.01
N ALA A 41 18.12 9.79 -2.92
CA ALA A 41 19.51 9.36 -2.87
C ALA A 41 19.83 8.17 -3.81
N PHE A 42 18.87 7.27 -4.00
CA PHE A 42 19.05 6.08 -4.86
C PHE A 42 18.30 6.16 -6.19
N GLY A 43 17.37 7.11 -6.32
CA GLY A 43 16.55 7.30 -7.50
C GLY A 43 15.74 6.05 -7.88
N GLU A 44 15.49 5.89 -9.18
CA GLU A 44 14.68 4.79 -9.72
C GLU A 44 15.28 3.41 -9.41
N LEU A 45 16.61 3.27 -9.39
CA LEU A 45 17.28 2.03 -9.04
C LEU A 45 16.93 1.56 -7.61
N GLY A 46 16.91 2.49 -6.65
CA GLY A 46 16.53 2.16 -5.27
C GLY A 46 15.07 1.72 -5.14
N VAL A 47 14.19 2.18 -6.02
CA VAL A 47 12.80 1.74 -6.09
C VAL A 47 12.69 0.34 -6.69
N LEU A 48 13.42 0.05 -7.76
CA LEU A 48 13.44 -1.29 -8.39
C LEU A 48 13.91 -2.38 -7.42
N VAL A 49 14.94 -2.10 -6.63
CA VAL A 49 15.42 -3.05 -5.59
C VAL A 49 14.32 -3.33 -4.56
N ARG A 50 13.67 -2.29 -4.04
CA ARG A 50 12.58 -2.45 -3.05
C ARG A 50 11.37 -3.18 -3.62
N LEU A 51 11.01 -2.94 -4.89
CA LEU A 51 9.99 -3.72 -5.58
C LEU A 51 10.38 -5.20 -5.65
N SER A 52 11.64 -5.49 -5.99
CA SER A 52 12.15 -6.86 -6.05
C SER A 52 12.04 -7.57 -4.69
N ASP A 53 12.41 -6.89 -3.59
CA ASP A 53 12.32 -7.46 -2.24
C ASP A 53 10.88 -7.83 -1.87
N LYS A 54 9.91 -6.97 -2.23
CA LYS A 54 8.48 -7.21 -1.95
C LYS A 54 7.91 -8.33 -2.81
N LEU A 55 8.32 -8.43 -4.08
CA LEU A 55 7.95 -9.56 -4.94
C LEU A 55 8.51 -10.87 -4.39
N GLU A 56 9.76 -10.88 -3.93
CA GLU A 56 10.36 -12.09 -3.36
C GLU A 56 9.67 -12.50 -2.05
N ARG A 57 9.30 -11.54 -1.21
CA ARG A 57 8.46 -11.80 -0.02
C ARG A 57 7.12 -12.40 -0.40
N LEU A 58 6.43 -11.87 -1.41
CA LEU A 58 5.16 -12.44 -1.88
C LEU A 58 5.32 -13.86 -2.39
N LYS A 59 6.39 -14.14 -3.16
CA LYS A 59 6.67 -15.52 -3.58
C LYS A 59 6.85 -16.44 -2.38
N HIS A 60 7.63 -16.04 -1.38
CA HIS A 60 7.83 -16.87 -0.20
C HIS A 60 6.53 -17.14 0.57
N LEU A 61 5.64 -16.14 0.66
CA LEU A 61 4.38 -16.25 1.40
C LEU A 61 3.30 -17.04 0.65
N LEU A 62 3.24 -16.90 -0.68
CA LEU A 62 2.16 -17.42 -1.51
C LEU A 62 2.54 -18.69 -2.26
N VAL A 63 3.82 -18.89 -2.60
CA VAL A 63 4.26 -19.99 -3.45
C VAL A 63 4.80 -21.11 -2.58
N THR A 64 4.25 -22.30 -2.77
CA THR A 64 4.78 -23.55 -2.19
C THR A 64 5.13 -24.51 -3.31
N THR A 65 6.22 -25.24 -3.12
CA THR A 65 6.58 -26.35 -4.01
C THR A 65 6.47 -27.64 -3.22
N ASP A 66 5.75 -28.63 -3.74
CA ASP A 66 5.63 -29.92 -3.08
C ASP A 66 6.79 -30.86 -3.41
N ALA A 67 6.79 -32.06 -2.82
CA ALA A 67 7.84 -33.06 -3.00
C ALA A 67 7.98 -33.57 -4.45
N THR A 68 6.97 -33.34 -5.30
CA THR A 68 6.99 -33.71 -6.73
C THR A 68 7.54 -32.59 -7.61
N GLY A 69 7.82 -31.42 -7.04
CA GLY A 69 8.22 -30.22 -7.76
C GLY A 69 7.03 -29.41 -8.29
N GLN A 70 5.79 -29.73 -7.88
CA GLN A 70 4.63 -28.97 -8.32
C GLN A 70 4.54 -27.63 -7.56
N ILE A 71 4.42 -26.55 -8.33
CA ILE A 71 4.27 -25.18 -7.81
C ILE A 71 2.79 -24.89 -7.60
N THR A 72 2.43 -24.53 -6.38
CA THR A 72 1.08 -24.13 -5.99
C THR A 72 1.11 -22.72 -5.41
N VAL A 73 0.12 -21.90 -5.76
CA VAL A 73 -0.09 -20.58 -5.17
C VAL A 73 -1.24 -20.69 -4.17
N ARG A 74 -0.94 -20.40 -2.90
CA ARG A 74 -1.93 -20.36 -1.82
C ARG A 74 -3.02 -19.34 -2.15
N SER A 75 -4.27 -19.72 -1.95
CA SER A 75 -5.40 -18.83 -2.16
C SER A 75 -5.52 -17.80 -1.03
N ALA A 76 -6.18 -16.67 -1.30
CA ALA A 76 -6.48 -15.67 -0.27
C ALA A 76 -7.28 -16.24 0.92
N VAL A 77 -8.05 -17.31 0.71
CA VAL A 77 -8.80 -18.02 1.77
C VAL A 77 -7.88 -18.79 2.71
N GLU A 78 -6.74 -19.28 2.21
CA GLU A 78 -5.75 -20.04 2.97
C GLU A 78 -4.72 -19.13 3.66
N THR A 79 -4.63 -17.87 3.26
CA THR A 79 -3.69 -16.88 3.79
C THR A 79 -4.38 -15.53 4.00
N VAL A 80 -5.23 -15.42 5.03
CA VAL A 80 -5.53 -14.10 5.62
C VAL A 80 -4.25 -13.67 6.34
N ASN A 81 -3.40 -12.94 5.62
CA ASN A 81 -2.08 -12.58 6.09
C ASN A 81 -1.81 -11.12 5.79
N GLU A 82 -1.82 -10.31 6.84
CA GLU A 82 -1.47 -8.88 6.83
C GLU A 82 -0.17 -8.61 6.06
N ALA A 83 0.82 -9.51 6.19
CA ALA A 83 2.09 -9.37 5.48
C ALA A 83 1.98 -9.45 3.95
N VAL A 84 1.00 -10.20 3.42
CA VAL A 84 0.73 -10.28 1.98
C VAL A 84 0.10 -8.98 1.49
N GLU A 85 -0.93 -8.51 2.21
CA GLU A 85 -1.60 -7.24 1.87
C GLU A 85 -0.63 -6.06 1.93
N ASP A 86 0.15 -5.95 3.00
CA ASP A 86 1.20 -4.95 3.14
C ASP A 86 2.19 -4.97 1.99
N SER A 87 2.57 -6.17 1.53
CA SER A 87 3.51 -6.30 0.41
C SER A 87 2.90 -5.80 -0.90
N TYR A 88 1.61 -6.05 -1.17
CA TYR A 88 0.92 -5.47 -2.33
C TYR A 88 0.74 -3.96 -2.22
N ARG A 89 0.42 -3.44 -1.01
CA ARG A 89 0.33 -2.00 -0.75
C ARG A 89 1.67 -1.30 -0.98
N ASP A 90 2.76 -1.89 -0.53
CA ASP A 90 4.12 -1.41 -0.80
C ASP A 90 4.41 -1.39 -2.31
N LEU A 91 4.08 -2.45 -3.05
CA LEU A 91 4.27 -2.50 -4.51
C LEU A 91 3.54 -1.36 -5.22
N LEU A 92 2.27 -1.10 -4.85
CA LEU A 92 1.50 0.00 -5.41
C LEU A 92 2.18 1.36 -5.16
N ASN A 93 2.60 1.60 -3.92
CA ASN A 93 3.23 2.87 -3.54
C ASN A 93 4.62 3.04 -4.18
N TYR A 94 5.43 1.98 -4.26
CA TYR A 94 6.72 2.06 -4.96
C TYR A 94 6.56 2.28 -6.47
N ALA A 95 5.55 1.67 -7.10
CA ALA A 95 5.24 1.97 -8.50
C ALA A 95 4.84 3.44 -8.69
N LEU A 96 4.03 4.01 -7.78
CA LEU A 96 3.68 5.43 -7.78
C LEU A 96 4.92 6.32 -7.61
N ILE A 97 5.81 5.99 -6.67
CA ILE A 97 7.08 6.70 -6.46
C ILE A 97 7.93 6.69 -7.75
N ALA A 98 8.06 5.54 -8.41
CA ALA A 98 8.79 5.45 -9.69
C ALA A 98 8.21 6.40 -10.74
N LEU A 99 6.88 6.45 -10.88
CA LEU A 99 6.23 7.40 -11.78
C LEU A 99 6.52 8.85 -11.40
N MET A 100 6.49 9.19 -10.11
CA MET A 100 6.81 10.53 -9.63
C MET A 100 8.28 10.92 -9.88
N LEU A 101 9.21 9.99 -9.72
CA LEU A 101 10.63 10.20 -10.06
C LEU A 101 10.79 10.49 -11.56
N ARG A 102 10.16 9.69 -12.41
CA ARG A 102 10.19 9.88 -13.88
C ARG A 102 9.54 11.19 -14.33
N GLN A 103 8.53 11.65 -13.60
CA GLN A 103 7.86 12.95 -13.84
C GLN A 103 8.57 14.14 -13.18
N GLY A 104 9.62 13.91 -12.38
CA GLY A 104 10.29 14.96 -11.60
C GLY A 104 9.41 15.59 -10.51
N THR A 105 8.37 14.90 -10.06
CA THR A 105 7.40 15.40 -9.07
C THR A 105 7.68 14.93 -7.65
N TRP A 106 8.56 13.93 -7.46
CA TRP A 106 8.93 13.39 -6.14
C TRP A 106 9.47 14.44 -5.17
N SER A 107 10.28 15.38 -5.66
CA SER A 107 10.94 16.41 -4.85
C SER A 107 10.08 17.65 -4.60
N ARG A 108 8.78 17.62 -4.94
CA ARG A 108 7.89 18.76 -4.69
C ARG A 108 7.78 19.04 -3.19
N PRO A 109 7.63 20.32 -2.79
CA PRO A 109 7.45 20.67 -1.38
C PRO A 109 6.25 19.95 -0.77
N PHE A 110 6.45 19.40 0.42
CA PHE A 110 5.37 18.79 1.20
C PHE A 110 4.51 19.87 1.87
N ARG A 111 3.19 19.75 1.78
CA ARG A 111 2.26 20.66 2.46
C ARG A 111 1.89 20.06 3.82
N ALA A 112 2.46 20.60 4.89
CA ALA A 112 2.26 20.09 6.26
C ALA A 112 0.81 20.22 6.78
N ALA A 113 0.06 21.24 6.35
CA ALA A 113 -1.35 21.40 6.66
C ALA A 113 -2.20 20.99 5.45
N ASP A 114 -2.61 19.73 5.41
CA ASP A 114 -3.47 19.20 4.36
C ASP A 114 -4.77 18.67 4.98
N ALA A 115 -5.87 19.36 4.72
CA ALA A 115 -7.20 19.00 5.20
C ALA A 115 -7.70 17.65 4.65
N THR A 116 -7.04 17.09 3.63
CA THR A 116 -7.34 15.74 3.12
C THR A 116 -6.73 14.62 3.97
N LEU A 117 -5.89 14.95 4.96
CA LEU A 117 -5.26 13.98 5.88
C LEU A 117 -6.11 13.68 7.12
N CYS A 118 -7.44 13.74 7.01
CA CYS A 118 -8.32 13.32 8.10
C CYS A 118 -7.86 11.94 8.62
N ARG A 119 -7.54 11.89 9.92
CA ARG A 119 -6.90 10.76 10.60
C ARG A 119 -7.62 9.46 10.23
N GLY A 120 -6.86 8.48 9.77
CA GLY A 120 -7.41 7.15 9.49
C GLY A 120 -7.94 6.48 10.76
N PRO A 121 -8.86 5.51 10.65
CA PRO A 121 -9.51 4.86 11.78
C PRO A 121 -8.58 4.07 12.72
N HIS A 122 -7.28 3.99 12.43
CA HIS A 122 -6.27 3.25 13.20
C HIS A 122 -5.30 4.15 14.00
N ASP A 123 -5.55 5.46 14.09
CA ASP A 123 -4.66 6.42 14.77
C ASP A 123 -4.82 6.48 16.30
N ASP A 124 -5.72 5.69 16.90
CA ASP A 124 -6.05 5.76 18.34
C ASP A 124 -5.33 4.72 19.22
N THR A 125 -4.43 3.90 18.66
CA THR A 125 -3.61 2.96 19.44
C THR A 125 -2.16 3.41 19.45
N GLU A 126 -1.81 4.18 20.48
CA GLU A 126 -0.55 4.11 21.27
C GLU A 126 -0.40 5.40 22.08
N GLN A 127 -1.04 5.42 23.25
CA GLN A 127 -0.58 6.20 24.41
C GLN A 127 -0.25 5.19 25.50
N GLU A 128 1.04 4.85 25.64
CA GLU A 128 1.63 4.38 26.89
C GLU A 128 2.46 5.51 27.50
#